data_AF-A0A933ZK32-F1
#
_entry.id   AF-A0A933ZK32-F1
#
_cell.length_a   1.000
_cell.length_b   1.000
_cell.length_c   1.000
_cell.angle_alpha   90.00
_cell.angle_beta   90.00
_cell.angle_gamma   90.00
#
_symmetry.space_group_name_H-M   'P 1'
#
loop_
_entity.id
_entity.type
_entity.pdbx_description
1 polymer ?
#
loop_
_entity_poly.entity_id
_entity_poly.type
_entity_poly.pdbx_seq_one_letter_code
_entity_poly.pdbx_strand_id
1 'polypeptide(L)'
;MGSILNIEAVIGDPSDLELSASEVEDVLAVAYLAMRADKRLSEEEIDSFERAVVSLFGAAATPDMATQLMNRFSDQLAKLGLEPMLAQVARRLTRVDARHQAYKLAYGMSLSDLDTNDDEFLFEDELRRALGITEDSAEALIDEVIEAIEADEDDEDA
;
A
#
# COMPACT_ATOMS: atom_id res chain seq x y z
N MET A 1 8.56 -4.85 -22.29
CA MET A 1 7.33 -5.24 -21.59
C MET A 1 7.50 -4.63 -20.22
N GLY A 2 6.65 -3.67 -19.83
CA GLY A 2 6.72 -3.12 -18.48
C GLY A 2 6.41 -4.25 -17.51
N SER A 3 7.34 -4.53 -16.60
CA SER A 3 7.11 -5.53 -15.54
C SER A 3 6.00 -4.99 -14.67
N ILE A 4 4.86 -5.67 -14.61
CA ILE A 4 3.78 -5.31 -13.69
C ILE A 4 4.27 -5.77 -12.32
N LEU A 5 4.57 -4.81 -11.44
CA LEU A 5 5.07 -5.10 -10.10
C LEU A 5 4.14 -6.10 -9.39
N ASN A 6 4.68 -7.22 -8.92
CA ASN A 6 3.89 -8.24 -8.24
C ASN A 6 3.59 -7.80 -6.79
N ILE A 7 2.54 -6.99 -6.64
CA ILE A 7 2.11 -6.48 -5.33
C ILE A 7 1.70 -7.59 -4.35
N GLU A 8 1.39 -8.78 -4.84
CA GLU A 8 1.02 -9.93 -4.01
C GLU A 8 2.26 -10.45 -3.25
N ALA A 9 3.44 -10.39 -3.86
CA ALA A 9 4.70 -10.73 -3.20
C ALA A 9 4.99 -9.78 -2.01
N VAL A 10 4.68 -8.49 -2.16
CA VAL A 10 4.83 -7.47 -1.10
C VAL A 10 3.88 -7.73 0.09
N ILE A 11 2.71 -8.29 -0.19
CA ILE A 11 1.73 -8.65 0.84
C ILE A 11 2.16 -9.91 1.57
N GLY A 12 2.78 -10.86 0.88
CA GLY A 12 3.08 -12.19 1.40
C GLY A 12 1.78 -12.99 1.62
N ASP A 13 1.82 -13.99 2.51
CA ASP A 13 0.61 -14.73 2.89
C ASP A 13 -0.25 -13.87 3.84
N PRO A 14 -1.45 -13.42 3.43
CA PRO A 14 -2.31 -12.60 4.27
C PRO A 14 -2.73 -13.31 5.57
N SER A 15 -2.71 -14.64 5.59
CA SER A 15 -3.06 -15.44 6.76
C SER A 15 -2.02 -15.36 7.87
N ASP A 16 -0.75 -15.07 7.54
CA ASP A 16 0.33 -14.88 8.52
C ASP A 16 0.25 -13.53 9.24
N LEU A 17 -0.41 -12.53 8.64
CA LEU A 17 -0.50 -11.18 9.19
C LEU A 17 -1.57 -11.04 10.30
N GLU A 18 -2.51 -11.98 10.37
CA GLU A 18 -3.65 -11.97 11.30
C GLU A 18 -4.35 -10.60 11.39
N LEU A 19 -4.51 -9.89 10.26
CA LEU A 19 -5.13 -8.57 10.23
C LEU A 19 -6.65 -8.69 10.39
N SER A 20 -7.24 -7.81 11.20
CA SER A 20 -8.69 -7.64 11.21
C SER A 20 -9.17 -6.97 9.93
N ALA A 21 -10.44 -7.16 9.55
CA ALA A 21 -11.02 -6.50 8.38
C ALA A 21 -10.89 -4.96 8.43
N SER A 22 -10.97 -4.37 9.63
CA SER A 22 -10.75 -2.92 9.80
C SER A 22 -9.30 -2.52 9.55
N GLU A 23 -8.33 -3.35 9.94
CA GLU A 23 -6.91 -3.09 9.69
C GLU A 23 -6.58 -3.26 8.21
N VAL A 24 -7.17 -4.25 7.54
CA VAL A 24 -7.04 -4.42 6.08
C VAL A 24 -7.55 -3.18 5.35
N GLU A 25 -8.73 -2.65 5.71
CA GLU A 25 -9.24 -1.43 5.12
C GLU A 25 -8.33 -0.21 5.39
N ASP A 26 -7.72 -0.12 6.57
CA ASP A 26 -6.80 0.97 6.92
C ASP A 26 -5.44 0.84 6.19
N VAL A 27 -4.92 -0.38 6.02
CA VAL A 27 -3.73 -0.67 5.20
C VAL A 27 -3.98 -0.26 3.74
N LEU A 28 -5.12 -0.64 3.18
CA LEU A 28 -5.52 -0.25 1.83
C LEU A 28 -5.76 1.26 1.70
N ALA A 29 -6.27 1.91 2.74
CA ALA A 29 -6.41 3.37 2.74
C ALA A 29 -5.04 4.06 2.65
N VAL A 30 -4.02 3.55 3.34
CA VAL A 30 -2.65 4.06 3.24
C VAL A 30 -2.09 3.86 1.83
N ALA A 31 -2.25 2.68 1.24
CA ALA A 31 -1.83 2.40 -0.13
C ALA A 31 -2.50 3.34 -1.14
N TYR A 32 -3.81 3.56 -1.01
CA TYR A 32 -4.54 4.52 -1.84
C TYR A 32 -4.03 5.95 -1.68
N LEU A 33 -3.65 6.38 -0.47
CA LEU A 33 -3.09 7.71 -0.25
C LEU A 33 -1.73 7.87 -0.93
N ALA A 34 -0.91 6.83 -0.96
CA ALA A 34 0.38 6.82 -1.65
C ALA A 34 0.19 7.06 -3.15
N MET A 35 -0.70 6.29 -3.79
CA MET A 35 -1.07 6.47 -5.20
C MET A 35 -1.67 7.85 -5.52
N ARG A 36 -2.05 8.64 -4.51
CA ARG A 36 -2.68 9.96 -4.68
C ARG A 36 -1.77 11.10 -4.28
N ALA A 37 -0.54 10.83 -3.86
CA ALA A 37 0.44 11.83 -3.47
C ALA A 37 0.75 12.79 -4.64
N ASP A 38 0.96 12.24 -5.84
CA ASP A 38 1.29 12.98 -7.08
C ASP A 38 0.05 13.57 -7.81
N LYS A 39 -1.16 13.25 -7.31
CA LYS A 39 -2.48 13.62 -7.85
C LYS A 39 -2.85 12.99 -9.20
N ARG A 40 -2.17 11.93 -9.62
CA ARG A 40 -2.56 11.12 -10.78
C ARG A 40 -2.90 9.71 -10.30
N LEU A 41 -3.47 8.93 -11.20
CA LEU A 41 -3.68 7.50 -11.01
C LEU A 41 -3.44 6.90 -12.40
N SER A 42 -2.44 6.05 -12.51
CA SER A 42 -2.19 5.26 -13.71
C SER A 42 -3.11 4.04 -13.73
N GLU A 43 -3.25 3.40 -14.90
CA GLU A 43 -3.98 2.13 -14.99
C GLU A 43 -3.24 1.01 -14.24
N GLU A 44 -1.90 1.08 -14.15
CA GLU A 44 -1.05 0.10 -13.47
C GLU A 44 -1.19 0.17 -11.95
N GLU A 45 -1.30 1.37 -11.38
CA GLU A 45 -1.57 1.55 -9.95
C GLU A 45 -2.98 1.07 -9.57
N ILE A 46 -3.97 1.28 -10.46
CA ILE A 46 -5.33 0.79 -10.26
C ILE A 46 -5.35 -0.75 -10.25
N ASP A 47 -4.72 -1.39 -11.24
CA ASP A 47 -4.63 -2.86 -11.29
C ASP A 47 -3.91 -3.42 -10.06
N SER A 48 -2.80 -2.80 -9.66
CA SER A 48 -2.06 -3.17 -8.44
C SER A 48 -2.94 -3.04 -7.18
N PHE A 49 -3.72 -1.97 -7.07
CA PHE A 49 -4.66 -1.79 -5.97
C PHE A 49 -5.75 -2.86 -5.96
N GLU A 50 -6.30 -3.22 -7.12
CA GLU A 50 -7.30 -4.29 -7.24
C GLU A 50 -6.73 -5.64 -6.79
N ARG A 51 -5.51 -5.98 -7.21
CA ARG A 51 -4.79 -7.18 -6.77
C ARG A 51 -4.54 -7.18 -5.27
N ALA A 52 -4.13 -6.05 -4.70
CA ALA A 52 -3.94 -5.92 -3.25
C ALA A 52 -5.23 -6.14 -2.46
N VAL A 53 -6.37 -5.63 -2.95
CA VAL A 53 -7.69 -5.87 -2.35
C VAL A 53 -8.04 -7.35 -2.39
N VAL A 54 -7.86 -8.02 -3.55
CA VAL A 54 -8.15 -9.45 -3.69
C VAL A 54 -7.25 -10.29 -2.78
N SER A 55 -5.96 -9.98 -2.72
CA SER A 55 -5.01 -10.69 -1.85
C SER A 55 -5.38 -10.56 -0.38
N LEU A 56 -5.56 -9.32 0.14
CA LEU A 56 -5.82 -9.11 1.57
C LEU A 56 -7.19 -9.61 2.05
N PHE A 57 -8.23 -9.55 1.20
CA PHE A 57 -9.56 -10.05 1.56
C PHE A 57 -9.78 -11.53 1.19
N GLY A 58 -8.95 -12.10 0.32
CA GLY A 58 -9.04 -13.48 -0.15
C GLY A 58 -10.45 -13.84 -0.62
N ALA A 59 -11.01 -14.90 -0.05
CA ALA A 59 -12.36 -15.38 -0.40
C ALA A 59 -13.51 -14.40 -0.07
N ALA A 60 -13.25 -13.36 0.72
CA ALA A 60 -14.24 -12.31 1.01
C ALA A 60 -14.25 -11.19 -0.03
N ALA A 61 -13.26 -11.15 -0.94
CA ALA A 61 -13.20 -10.14 -1.99
C ALA A 61 -14.39 -10.30 -2.95
N THR A 62 -15.05 -9.18 -3.28
CA THR A 62 -16.10 -9.15 -4.31
C THR A 62 -15.59 -8.37 -5.52
N PRO A 63 -16.10 -8.63 -6.74
CA PRO A 63 -15.61 -7.98 -7.96
C PRO A 63 -15.62 -6.44 -7.91
N ASP A 64 -16.60 -5.86 -7.22
CA ASP A 64 -16.73 -4.40 -7.13
C ASP A 64 -16.04 -3.79 -5.89
N MET A 65 -15.42 -4.62 -5.04
CA MET A 65 -14.91 -4.19 -3.73
C MET A 65 -13.83 -3.12 -3.86
N ALA A 66 -12.85 -3.33 -4.74
CA ALA A 66 -11.76 -2.38 -4.96
C ALA A 66 -12.30 -1.02 -5.44
N THR A 67 -13.19 -1.02 -6.43
CA THR A 67 -13.88 0.19 -6.90
C THR A 67 -14.66 0.90 -5.78
N GLN A 68 -15.38 0.15 -4.94
CA GLN A 68 -16.11 0.72 -3.80
C GLN A 68 -15.17 1.36 -2.76
N LEU A 69 -14.06 0.70 -2.45
CA LEU A 69 -13.04 1.20 -1.54
C LEU A 69 -12.39 2.47 -2.08
N MET A 70 -11.94 2.47 -3.33
CA MET A 70 -11.35 3.64 -3.99
C MET A 70 -12.31 4.84 -4.00
N ASN A 71 -13.58 4.63 -4.34
CA ASN A 71 -14.59 5.70 -4.32
C ASN A 71 -14.78 6.26 -2.90
N ARG A 72 -14.83 5.39 -1.89
CA ARG A 72 -14.96 5.79 -0.49
C ARG A 72 -13.74 6.56 0.00
N PHE A 73 -12.53 6.12 -0.35
CA PHE A 73 -11.29 6.81 0.02
C PHE A 73 -11.15 8.13 -0.71
N SER A 74 -11.50 8.20 -2.00
CA SER A 74 -11.58 9.45 -2.77
C SER A 74 -12.53 10.47 -2.12
N ASP A 75 -13.73 10.03 -1.72
CA ASP A 75 -14.72 10.87 -1.03
C ASP A 75 -14.21 11.37 0.32
N GLN A 76 -13.48 10.54 1.07
CA GLN A 76 -12.88 10.92 2.35
C GLN A 76 -11.74 11.91 2.14
N LEU A 77 -10.86 11.64 1.18
CA LEU A 77 -9.74 12.48 0.81
C LEU A 77 -10.22 13.87 0.36
N ALA A 78 -11.27 13.94 -0.45
CA ALA A 78 -11.87 15.20 -0.90
C ALA A 78 -12.47 16.03 0.26
N LYS A 79 -12.94 15.37 1.32
CA LYS A 79 -13.55 16.03 2.49
C LYS A 79 -12.52 16.47 3.53
N LEU A 80 -11.50 15.65 3.77
CA LEU A 80 -10.55 15.83 4.87
C LEU A 80 -9.23 16.46 4.41
N GLY A 81 -8.83 16.23 3.16
CA GLY A 81 -7.45 16.43 2.71
C GLY A 81 -6.55 15.24 3.07
N LEU A 82 -5.35 15.23 2.47
CA LEU A 82 -4.38 14.13 2.58
C LEU A 82 -3.85 13.97 4.00
N GLU A 83 -3.21 15.00 4.57
CA GLU A 83 -2.60 14.92 5.91
C GLU A 83 -3.61 14.53 7.00
N PRO A 84 -4.84 15.11 7.07
CA PRO A 84 -5.79 14.73 8.12
C PRO A 84 -6.32 13.31 7.95
N MET A 85 -6.47 12.83 6.71
CA MET A 85 -6.87 11.46 6.44
C MET A 85 -5.77 10.48 6.84
N LEU A 86 -4.52 10.74 6.46
CA LEU A 86 -3.36 9.94 6.86
C LEU A 86 -3.25 9.85 8.39
N ALA A 87 -3.33 10.98 9.09
CA ALA A 87 -3.29 11.01 10.54
C ALA A 87 -4.46 10.23 11.19
N GLN A 88 -5.63 10.21 10.54
CA GLN A 88 -6.78 9.45 11.04
C GLN A 88 -6.56 7.93 10.89
N VAL A 89 -6.07 7.49 9.73
CA VAL A 89 -5.78 6.08 9.44
C VAL A 89 -4.66 5.57 10.35
N ALA A 90 -3.55 6.32 10.45
CA ALA A 90 -2.42 5.94 11.30
C ALA A 90 -2.78 5.79 12.78
N ARG A 91 -3.76 6.54 13.28
CA ARG A 91 -4.28 6.40 14.66
C ARG A 91 -5.08 5.11 14.87
N ARG A 92 -5.71 4.57 13.84
CA ARG A 92 -6.49 3.32 13.92
C ARG A 92 -5.60 2.08 13.82
N LEU A 93 -4.50 2.18 13.06
CA LEU A 93 -3.44 1.18 13.01
C LEU A 93 -2.65 1.18 14.33
N THR A 94 -3.09 0.37 15.28
CA THR A 94 -2.46 0.31 16.63
C THR A 94 -1.41 -0.79 16.75
N ARG A 95 -1.51 -1.86 15.94
CA ARG A 95 -0.53 -2.95 15.89
C ARG A 95 0.67 -2.57 15.03
N VAL A 96 1.84 -3.03 15.45
CA VAL A 96 3.11 -2.82 14.72
C VAL A 96 3.05 -3.50 13.36
N ASP A 97 2.61 -4.76 13.30
CA ASP A 97 2.52 -5.53 12.05
C ASP A 97 1.61 -4.84 11.03
N ALA A 98 0.46 -4.31 11.47
CA ALA A 98 -0.46 -3.59 10.59
C ALA A 98 0.14 -2.27 10.05
N ARG A 99 0.95 -1.57 10.85
CA ARG A 99 1.68 -0.37 10.40
C ARG A 99 2.77 -0.73 9.41
N HIS A 100 3.53 -1.78 9.69
CA HIS A 100 4.57 -2.28 8.80
C HIS A 100 3.97 -2.71 7.46
N GLN A 101 2.85 -3.43 7.48
CA GLN A 101 2.16 -3.81 6.26
C GLN A 101 1.62 -2.61 5.49
N ALA A 102 1.05 -1.61 6.18
CA ALA A 102 0.61 -0.37 5.54
C ALA A 102 1.78 0.36 4.85
N TYR A 103 2.94 0.42 5.51
CA TYR A 103 4.14 1.02 4.95
C TYR A 103 4.65 0.27 3.73
N LYS A 104 4.85 -1.06 3.84
CA LYS A 104 5.32 -1.91 2.75
C LYS A 104 4.41 -1.82 1.53
N LEU A 105 3.09 -1.87 1.74
CA LEU A 105 2.14 -1.77 0.65
C LEU A 105 2.16 -0.40 -0.02
N ALA A 106 2.23 0.70 0.73
CA ALA A 106 2.37 2.03 0.15
C ALA A 106 3.66 2.19 -0.65
N TYR A 107 4.78 1.68 -0.13
CA TYR A 107 6.06 1.71 -0.83
C TYR A 107 6.00 0.87 -2.13
N GLY A 108 5.45 -0.34 -2.07
CA GLY A 108 5.22 -1.18 -3.24
C GLY A 108 4.33 -0.51 -4.30
N MET A 109 3.30 0.24 -3.89
CA MET A 109 2.49 1.03 -4.82
C MET A 109 3.29 2.16 -5.47
N SER A 110 4.11 2.89 -4.70
CA SER A 110 4.95 3.96 -5.28
C SER A 110 6.04 3.45 -6.23
N LEU A 111 6.38 2.16 -6.18
CA LEU A 111 7.30 1.55 -7.13
C LEU A 111 6.59 1.08 -8.42
N SER A 112 5.26 1.02 -8.44
CA SER A 112 4.52 0.39 -9.53
C SER A 112 4.56 1.16 -10.85
N ASP A 113 4.80 2.48 -10.83
CA ASP A 113 4.90 3.30 -12.05
C ASP A 113 6.36 3.63 -12.48
N LEU A 114 7.35 3.23 -11.67
CA LEU A 114 8.79 3.48 -11.83
C LEU A 114 9.18 4.97 -12.00
N ASP A 115 8.30 5.93 -11.70
CA ASP A 115 8.50 7.37 -11.84
C ASP A 115 8.48 8.07 -10.47
N THR A 116 9.44 7.72 -9.62
CA THR A 116 9.53 8.33 -8.28
C THR A 116 9.82 9.82 -8.38
N ASN A 117 8.92 10.65 -7.83
CA ASN A 117 9.03 12.11 -7.84
C ASN A 117 9.18 12.71 -6.43
N ASP A 118 9.55 14.00 -6.34
CA ASP A 118 9.78 14.70 -5.07
C ASP A 118 8.55 14.68 -4.14
N ASP A 119 7.33 14.64 -4.68
CA ASP A 119 6.09 14.63 -3.89
C ASP A 119 5.89 13.26 -3.19
N GLU A 120 6.32 12.17 -3.80
CA GLU A 120 6.26 10.82 -3.21
C GLU A 120 7.29 10.64 -2.10
N PHE A 121 8.51 11.17 -2.27
CA PHE A 121 9.51 11.20 -1.20
C PHE A 121 9.02 11.98 0.01
N LEU A 122 8.35 13.11 -0.21
CA LEU A 122 7.74 13.89 0.87
C LEU A 122 6.60 13.10 1.54
N PHE A 123 5.76 12.44 0.76
CA PHE A 123 4.70 11.59 1.28
C PHE A 123 5.24 10.42 2.11
N GLU A 124 6.32 9.77 1.65
CA GLU A 124 6.95 8.65 2.35
C GLU A 124 7.46 9.07 3.75
N ASP A 125 8.16 10.21 3.85
CA ASP A 125 8.64 10.72 5.14
C ASP A 125 7.47 11.09 6.07
N GLU A 126 6.38 11.67 5.53
CA GLU A 126 5.15 11.93 6.28
C GLU A 126 4.46 10.64 6.76
N LEU A 127 4.34 9.65 5.87
CA LEU A 127 3.76 8.34 6.15
C LEU A 127 4.52 7.63 7.26
N ARG A 128 5.85 7.55 7.12
CA ARG A 128 6.75 6.94 8.12
C ARG A 128 6.55 7.58 9.49
N ARG A 129 6.55 8.91 9.55
CA ARG A 129 6.32 9.67 10.81
C ARG A 129 4.92 9.42 11.37
N ALA A 130 3.89 9.41 10.53
CA ALA A 130 2.50 9.19 10.95
C ALA A 130 2.31 7.80 11.55
N LEU A 131 2.91 6.76 10.95
CA LEU A 131 2.89 5.38 11.46
C LEU A 131 3.81 5.18 12.67
N GLY A 132 4.71 6.13 12.95
CA GLY A 132 5.68 6.03 14.04
C GLY A 132 6.78 5.00 13.75
N ILE A 133 7.14 4.84 12.47
CA ILE A 133 8.19 3.94 12.00
C ILE A 133 9.53 4.69 12.06
N THR A 134 10.55 4.04 12.62
CA THR A 134 11.90 4.62 12.66
C THR A 134 12.57 4.53 11.29
N GLU A 135 13.61 5.32 11.04
CA GLU A 135 14.36 5.26 9.77
C GLU A 135 14.96 3.86 9.55
N ASP A 136 15.66 3.30 10.55
CA ASP A 136 16.20 1.93 10.51
C ASP A 136 15.12 0.87 10.23
N SER A 137 13.91 1.05 10.79
CA SER A 137 12.80 0.13 10.52
C SER A 137 12.23 0.31 9.11
N ALA A 138 12.18 1.54 8.59
CA ALA A 138 11.72 1.79 7.24
C ALA A 138 12.68 1.19 6.21
N GLU A 139 13.99 1.35 6.40
CA GLU A 139 15.02 0.75 5.54
C GLU A 139 14.89 -0.79 5.51
N ALA A 140 14.75 -1.44 6.66
CA ALA A 140 14.55 -2.88 6.71
C ALA A 140 13.25 -3.34 6.01
N LEU A 141 12.16 -2.55 6.13
CA LEU A 141 10.91 -2.85 5.44
C LEU A 141 11.00 -2.64 3.92
N ILE A 142 11.79 -1.66 3.47
CA ILE A 142 12.08 -1.44 2.05
C ILE A 142 12.87 -2.62 1.49
N ASP A 143 13.91 -3.07 2.21
CA ASP A 143 14.70 -4.23 1.82
C ASP A 143 13.80 -5.47 1.67
N GLU A 144 12.87 -5.71 2.61
CA GLU A 144 11.88 -6.80 2.49
C GLU A 144 11.00 -6.67 1.23
N VAL A 145 10.58 -5.45 0.87
CA VAL A 145 9.77 -5.22 -0.33
C VAL A 145 10.56 -5.50 -1.60
N ILE A 146 11.80 -5.01 -1.67
CA ILE A 146 12.68 -5.20 -2.83
C ILE A 146 13.00 -6.69 -2.98
N GLU A 147 13.40 -7.37 -1.91
CA GLU A 147 13.69 -8.82 -1.92
C GLU A 147 12.46 -9.63 -2.38
N ALA A 148 11.26 -9.27 -1.92
CA ALA A 148 10.03 -9.94 -2.34
C ALA A 148 9.73 -9.77 -3.84
N ILE A 149 10.01 -8.58 -4.39
CA ILE A 149 9.81 -8.30 -5.82
C ILE A 149 10.86 -9.03 -6.66
N GLU A 150 12.15 -8.96 -6.27
CA GLU A 150 13.25 -9.61 -7.00
C GLU A 150 13.14 -11.14 -7.00
N ALA A 151 12.74 -11.74 -5.87
CA ALA A 151 12.58 -13.19 -5.77
C ALA A 151 11.48 -13.74 -6.69
N ASP A 152 10.44 -12.96 -6.95
CA ASP A 152 9.36 -13.33 -7.85
C ASP A 152 9.79 -13.25 -9.33
N GLU A 153 10.62 -12.27 -9.69
CA GLU A 153 11.18 -12.16 -11.05
C GLU A 153 12.10 -13.34 -11.42
N ASP A 154 12.90 -13.84 -10.46
CA ASP A 154 13.77 -15.00 -10.66
C ASP A 154 12.99 -16.32 -10.84
N ASP A 155 11.79 -16.43 -10.25
CA ASP A 155 10.92 -17.61 -10.36
C ASP A 155 10.17 -17.66 -11.72
N GLU A 156 9.95 -16.52 -12.39
CA GLU A 156 9.32 -16.49 -13.73
C GLU A 156 10.26 -16.93 -14.87
N ASP A 157 11.58 -16.84 -14.66
CA ASP A 157 12.62 -17.19 -15.65
C ASP A 157 13.17 -18.64 -15.53
N ALA A 158 12.69 -19.44 -14.55
CA ALA A 158 13.16 -20.80 -14.23
C ALA A 158 12.32 -21.94 -14.86
#